data_AF-A0AAD4L325-F1
#
_entry.id   AF-A0AAD4L325-F1
#
_cell.length_a   1.000
_cell.length_b   1.000
_cell.length_c   1.000
_cell.angle_alpha   90.00
_cell.angle_beta   90.00
_cell.angle_gamma   90.00
#
_symmetry.space_group_name_H-M   'P 1'
#
loop_
_entity.id
_entity.type
_entity.pdbx_description
1 polymer ?
#
loop_
_entity_poly.entity_id
_entity_poly.type
_entity_poly.pdbx_seq_one_letter_code
_entity_poly.pdbx_strand_id
1 'polypeptide(L)' 'MDDFSELINEDNEEMPSRIVVHQGTIASWEIILKDGSLRDCLAKEYGILSFEMGVAGAVTGFPCLIIRGISDY' A
#
# COMPACT_ATOMS: atom_id res chain seq x y z
N MET A 1 38.20 14.91 -16.82
CA MET A 1 37.77 16.19 -16.22
C MET A 1 36.52 16.55 -16.98
N ASP A 2 35.43 15.92 -16.56
CA ASP A 2 34.09 16.22 -17.02
C ASP A 2 33.49 17.06 -15.90
N ASP A 3 33.30 18.33 -16.21
CA ASP A 3 32.82 19.35 -15.29
C ASP A 3 31.31 19.13 -15.09
N PHE A 4 30.93 18.54 -13.94
CA PHE A 4 29.53 18.32 -13.58
C PHE A 4 28.87 19.58 -12.99
N SER A 5 29.52 20.74 -13.06
CA SER A 5 28.99 21.99 -12.49
C SER A 5 27.83 22.62 -13.29
N GLU A 6 27.43 22.04 -14.43
CA GLU A 6 26.41 22.62 -15.32
C GLU A 6 25.04 21.91 -15.30
N LEU A 7 24.76 21.04 -14.31
CA LEU A 7 23.42 20.43 -14.13
C LEU A 7 22.56 21.08 -13.03
N ILE A 8 22.84 22.33 -12.69
CA ILE A 8 21.90 23.17 -11.93
C ILE A 8 20.99 23.89 -12.94
N ASN A 9 19.94 23.20 -13.39
CA ASN A 9 18.76 23.86 -13.93
C ASN A 9 17.65 23.80 -12.86
N GLU A 10 17.29 24.98 -12.38
CA GLU A 10 16.29 25.26 -11.36
C GLU A 10 14.86 25.07 -11.91
N ASP A 11 14.44 23.82 -12.11
CA ASP A 11 13.02 23.48 -12.20
C ASP A 11 12.66 22.70 -10.92
N ASN A 12 12.10 23.40 -9.93
CA ASN A 12 11.54 22.83 -8.70
C ASN A 12 10.25 22.03 -9.00
N GLU A 13 10.34 21.00 -9.84
CA GLU A 13 9.40 19.87 -9.77
C GLU A 13 10.00 18.88 -8.77
N GLU A 14 9.51 18.88 -7.53
CA GLU A 14 9.77 17.76 -6.62
C GLU A 14 9.38 16.49 -7.37
N MET A 15 10.37 15.69 -7.79
CA MET A 15 10.09 14.40 -8.41
C MET A 15 9.16 13.66 -7.45
N PRO A 16 7.94 13.26 -7.87
CA PRO A 16 7.01 12.61 -6.97
C PRO A 16 7.71 11.39 -6.38
N SER A 17 7.63 11.23 -5.06
CA SER A 17 8.24 10.10 -4.39
C SER A 17 7.83 8.81 -5.11
N ARG A 18 8.81 7.99 -5.51
CA ARG A 18 8.55 6.70 -6.21
C ARG A 18 7.65 5.74 -5.40
N ILE A 19 7.37 6.07 -4.15
CA ILE A 19 6.56 5.33 -3.20
C ILE A 19 5.43 6.25 -2.74
N VAL A 20 4.20 5.75 -2.81
CA VAL A 20 3.01 6.37 -2.22
C VAL A 20 2.61 5.53 -1.00
N VAL A 21 2.41 6.20 0.14
CA VAL A 21 2.02 5.54 1.39
C VAL A 21 0.54 5.78 1.64
N HIS A 22 -0.22 4.68 1.78
CA HIS A 22 -1.63 4.71 2.16
C HIS A 22 -1.77 4.15 3.58
N GLN A 23 -2.44 4.91 4.44
CA GLN A 23 -2.78 4.48 5.80
C GLN A 23 -4.28 4.21 5.87
N GLY A 24 -4.66 3.00 6.27
CA GLY A 24 -6.06 2.64 6.46
C GLY A 24 -6.23 1.16 6.77
N THR A 25 -7.47 0.69 6.60
CA THR A 25 -7.88 -0.65 7.02
C THR A 25 -7.31 -1.71 6.07
N ILE A 26 -6.67 -2.73 6.65
CA ILE A 26 -6.30 -3.97 5.97
C ILE A 26 -7.24 -5.06 6.48
N ALA A 27 -8.05 -5.63 5.59
CA ALA A 27 -8.91 -6.74 5.95
C ALA A 27 -8.11 -8.05 5.91
N SER A 28 -8.26 -8.87 6.95
CA SER A 28 -7.72 -10.23 6.95
C SER A 28 -8.79 -11.22 6.54
N TRP A 29 -8.45 -12.16 5.66
CA TRP A 29 -9.33 -13.25 5.26
C TRP A 29 -8.60 -14.60 5.30
N GLU A 30 -9.32 -15.71 5.42
CA GLU A 30 -8.72 -17.06 5.46
C GLU A 30 -8.53 -17.67 4.06
N ILE A 31 -9.22 -17.12 3.06
CA ILE A 31 -9.25 -17.60 1.68
C ILE A 31 -9.07 -16.46 0.68
N ILE A 32 -8.67 -16.79 -0.54
CA ILE A 32 -8.53 -15.81 -1.63
C ILE A 32 -9.92 -15.37 -2.10
N LEU A 33 -10.19 -14.07 -2.04
CA LEU A 33 -11.36 -13.43 -2.67
C LEU A 33 -11.12 -13.31 -4.18
N LYS A 34 -11.68 -14.24 -4.96
CA LYS A 34 -11.56 -14.25 -6.43
C LYS A 34 -12.65 -13.43 -7.14
N ASP A 35 -13.71 -13.07 -6.43
CA ASP A 35 -14.80 -12.25 -6.96
C ASP A 35 -14.49 -10.76 -6.71
N GLY A 36 -14.17 -10.06 -7.80
CA GLY A 36 -13.87 -8.63 -7.75
C GLY A 36 -15.07 -7.76 -7.33
N SER A 37 -16.30 -8.16 -7.68
CA SER A 37 -17.50 -7.37 -7.32
C SER A 37 -17.77 -7.44 -5.83
N LEU A 38 -17.63 -8.65 -5.25
CA LEU A 38 -17.73 -8.84 -3.81
C LEU A 38 -16.63 -8.06 -3.08
N ARG A 39 -15.39 -8.16 -3.55
CA ARG A 39 -14.24 -7.43 -3.00
C ARG A 39 -14.49 -5.92 -2.99
N ASP A 40 -14.95 -5.35 -4.09
CA ASP A 40 -15.20 -3.91 -4.22
C ASP A 40 -16.38 -3.45 -3.35
N CYS A 41 -17.42 -4.29 -3.23
CA CYS A 41 -18.56 -4.04 -2.34
C CYS A 41 -18.10 -3.96 -0.87
N LEU A 42 -17.33 -4.97 -0.42
CA LEU A 42 -16.77 -5.00 0.93
C LEU A 42 -15.80 -3.84 1.16
N ALA A 43 -14.96 -3.51 0.17
CA ALA A 43 -14.02 -2.41 0.27
C ALA A 43 -14.73 -1.08 0.52
N LYS A 44 -15.83 -0.84 -0.20
CA LYS A 44 -16.66 0.35 -0.02
C LYS A 44 -17.41 0.34 1.31
N GLU A 45 -17.98 -0.80 1.71
CA GLU A 45 -18.77 -0.94 2.94
C GLU A 45 -17.92 -0.71 4.20
N TYR A 46 -16.70 -1.25 4.24
CA TYR A 46 -15.85 -1.25 5.42
C TYR A 46 -14.65 -0.29 5.33
N GLY A 47 -14.52 0.48 4.24
CA GLY A 47 -13.38 1.37 4.01
C GLY A 47 -12.05 0.62 3.94
N ILE A 48 -12.04 -0.58 3.35
CA ILE A 48 -10.85 -1.44 3.25
C ILE A 48 -9.97 -0.93 2.11
N LEU A 49 -8.67 -0.76 2.39
CA LEU A 49 -7.69 -0.37 1.38
C LEU A 49 -6.97 -1.57 0.77
N SER A 50 -6.83 -2.66 1.52
CA SER A 50 -6.21 -3.89 1.01
C SER A 50 -6.68 -5.13 1.77
N PHE A 51 -6.56 -6.28 1.11
CA PHE A 51 -6.88 -7.59 1.67
C PHE A 51 -5.61 -8.41 1.83
N GLU A 52 -5.44 -9.03 2.99
CA GLU A 52 -4.32 -9.92 3.30
C GLU A 52 -4.84 -11.25 3.84
N MET A 53 -4.08 -12.32 3.61
CA MET A 53 -4.41 -13.65 4.07
C MET A 53 -3.49 -14.05 5.22
N GLY A 54 -4.06 -14.54 6.32
CA GLY A 54 -3.27 -15.11 7.43
C GLY A 54 -2.65 -14.12 8.42
N VAL A 55 -2.88 -12.81 8.26
CA VAL A 55 -2.38 -11.82 9.24
C VAL A 55 -3.20 -11.81 10.54
N ALA A 56 -4.49 -12.15 10.50
CA ALA A 56 -5.36 -12.18 11.70
C ALA A 56 -4.75 -12.95 12.88
N GLY A 57 -4.03 -14.05 12.63
CA GLY A 57 -3.38 -14.82 13.70
C GLY A 57 -2.17 -14.12 14.34
N ALA A 58 -1.46 -13.28 13.60
CA ALA A 58 -0.26 -12.59 14.07
C ALA A 58 -0.56 -11.30 14.85
N VAL A 59 -1.67 -10.61 14.55
CA VAL A 59 -2.02 -9.31 15.17
C VAL A 59 -2.56 -9.42 16.60
N THR A 60 -2.92 -10.62 17.05
CA THR A 60 -3.64 -10.80 18.34
C THR A 60 -2.72 -10.98 19.55
N GLY A 61 -1.41 -11.13 19.36
CA GLY A 61 -0.46 -11.49 20.42
C GLY A 61 0.34 -10.34 21.04
N PHE A 62 0.46 -9.19 20.38
CA PHE A 62 1.30 -8.07 20.80
C PHE A 62 1.01 -6.80 19.97
N PRO A 63 1.35 -5.60 20.46
CA PRO A 63 1.26 -4.37 19.65
C PRO A 63 2.14 -4.48 18.39
N CYS A 64 1.54 -4.41 17.21
CA CYS A 64 2.26 -4.48 15.95
C CYS A 64 1.71 -3.51 14.91
N LEU A 65 2.56 -3.12 13.96
CA LEU A 65 2.20 -2.30 12.80
C LEU A 65 2.36 -3.15 11.55
N ILE A 66 1.31 -3.24 10.73
CA ILE A 66 1.33 -3.98 9.48
C ILE A 66 1.70 -3.03 8.34
N ILE A 67 2.75 -3.38 7.59
CA ILE A 67 3.20 -2.68 6.39
C ILE A 67 3.18 -3.68 5.23
N ARG A 68 2.45 -3.37 4.17
CA ARG A 68 2.27 -4.23 2.99
C ARG A 68 2.46 -3.42 1.71
N GLY A 69 3.13 -4.01 0.72
CA GLY A 69 3.10 -3.54 -0.65
C GLY A 69 1.86 -4.00 -1.40
N ILE A 70 1.32 -3.17 -2.29
CA ILE A 70 0.21 -3.57 -3.17
C ILE A 70 0.80 -4.29 -4.38
N SER A 71 0.36 -5.53 -4.63
CA SER A 71 0.86 -6.37 -5.71
C SER A 71 -0.19 -6.75 -6.75
N ASP A 72 -1.48 -6.64 -6.41
CA ASP A 72 -2.62 -7.01 -7.27
C ASP A 72 -3.86 -6.21 -6.84
N TYR A 73 -4.81 -6.04 -7.76
CA TYR A 73 -6.08 -5.32 -7.58
C TYR A 73 -7.30 -6.24 -7.60
#